data_AF-A0A6G3ZPI2-F1
#
_entry.id   AF-A0A6G3ZPI2-F1
#
_cell.length_a   1.000
_cell.length_b   1.000
_cell.length_c   1.000
_cell.angle_alpha   90.00
_cell.angle_beta   90.00
_cell.angle_gamma   90.00
#
_symmetry.space_group_name_H-M   'P 1'
#
loop_
_entity.id
_entity.type
_entity.pdbx_description
1 polymer ?
#
loop_
_entity_poly.entity_id
_entity_poly.type
_entity_poly.pdbx_seq_one_letter_code
_entity_poly.pdbx_strand_id
1 'polypeptide(L)'
;MTEVREDVVAELDHESEVITLQDFVRIIEAHHATEGRGVSRELVGEYADAVRYDVDLDALDDRTTDSDEWREGGRFYELRDGRISVYPPDWHETMSSTDDIRDVVEIIQSEVTAAEGDMWEAVSEQRGVPEEKVFHVGEVVAGIDRDDARDRIKELRDNGEIEEFASQHRNPTIKLT
;
A
#
# COMPACT_ATOMS: atom_id res chain seq x y z
N MET A 1 -6.01 13.17 20.38
CA MET A 1 -4.63 13.03 20.88
C MET A 1 -4.27 11.57 20.85
N THR A 2 -3.91 11.13 19.67
CA THR A 2 -3.30 9.83 19.45
C THR A 2 -1.79 10.05 19.63
N GLU A 3 -1.10 9.14 20.32
CA GLU A 3 0.34 9.31 20.55
C GLU A 3 1.12 8.81 19.35
N VAL A 4 1.89 9.68 18.69
CA VAL A 4 2.76 9.28 17.58
C VAL A 4 3.76 8.22 18.03
N ARG A 5 3.91 7.17 17.23
CA ARG A 5 4.83 6.07 17.50
C ARG A 5 6.23 6.42 17.01
N GLU A 6 7.23 6.35 17.90
CA GLU A 6 8.62 6.74 17.62
C GLU A 6 9.27 5.91 16.49
N ASP A 7 8.93 4.62 16.37
CA ASP A 7 9.39 3.74 15.30
C ASP A 7 8.95 4.23 13.93
N VAL A 8 7.70 4.66 13.80
CA VAL A 8 7.13 5.20 12.56
C VAL A 8 7.72 6.56 12.22
N VAL A 9 7.94 7.41 13.23
CA VAL A 9 8.63 8.70 13.03
C VAL A 9 10.04 8.50 12.48
N ALA A 10 10.79 7.53 13.01
CA ALA A 10 12.15 7.24 12.56
C ALA A 10 12.19 6.74 11.11
N GLU A 11 11.22 5.92 10.70
CA GLU A 11 11.09 5.43 9.33
C GLU A 11 10.73 6.57 8.36
N LEU A 12 9.76 7.41 8.71
CA LEU A 12 9.37 8.57 7.92
C LEU A 12 10.50 9.61 7.78
N ASP A 13 11.28 9.84 8.84
CA ASP A 13 12.43 10.77 8.81
C ASP A 13 13.54 10.28 7.87
N HIS A 14 13.78 8.97 7.85
CA HIS A 14 14.76 8.34 6.95
C HIS A 14 14.38 8.49 5.47
N GLU A 15 13.09 8.51 5.15
CA GLU A 15 12.55 8.59 3.78
C GLU A 15 12.21 10.04 3.35
N SER A 16 12.26 10.99 4.29
CA SER A 16 11.67 12.34 4.17
C SER A 16 12.10 13.19 2.96
N GLU A 17 13.32 12.99 2.44
CA GLU A 17 13.84 13.77 1.31
C GLU A 17 13.18 13.43 -0.04
N VAL A 18 12.54 12.26 -0.14
CA VAL A 18 11.95 11.75 -1.40
C VAL A 18 10.54 11.17 -1.22
N ILE A 19 10.03 11.11 0.01
CA ILE A 19 8.75 10.49 0.32
C ILE A 19 7.59 11.24 -0.34
N THR A 20 6.70 10.49 -1.01
CA THR A 20 5.46 11.04 -1.54
C THR A 20 4.39 11.10 -0.45
N LEU A 21 3.37 11.95 -0.63
CA LEU A 21 2.21 11.98 0.27
C LEU A 21 1.55 10.59 0.41
N GLN A 22 1.55 9.79 -0.65
CA GLN A 22 0.95 8.46 -0.65
C GLN A 22 1.79 7.48 0.18
N ASP A 23 3.11 7.48 0.00
CA ASP A 23 4.03 6.68 0.82
C ASP A 23 3.95 7.07 2.30
N PHE A 24 3.85 8.38 2.58
CA PHE A 24 3.70 8.91 3.92
C PHE A 24 2.46 8.35 4.63
N VAL A 25 1.30 8.43 3.99
CA VAL A 25 0.05 7.87 4.55
C VAL A 25 0.11 6.35 4.67
N ARG A 26 0.68 5.66 3.67
CA ARG A 26 0.84 4.20 3.68
C ARG A 26 1.66 3.71 4.88
N ILE A 27 2.80 4.34 5.15
CA ILE A 27 3.68 3.98 6.29
C ILE A 27 2.94 4.18 7.62
N ILE A 28 2.18 5.28 7.76
CA ILE A 28 1.36 5.50 8.95
C ILE A 28 0.27 4.42 9.05
N GLU A 29 -0.40 4.09 7.95
CA GLU A 29 -1.46 3.07 7.94
C GLU A 29 -0.93 1.68 8.31
N ALA A 30 0.22 1.27 7.76
CA ALA A 30 0.85 -0.01 8.03
C ALA A 30 1.27 -0.17 9.50
N HIS A 31 1.85 0.88 10.09
CA HIS A 31 2.50 0.77 11.40
C HIS A 31 1.71 1.43 12.55
N HIS A 32 0.67 2.20 12.26
CA HIS A 32 -0.19 2.84 13.25
C HIS A 32 -1.64 2.34 13.16
N ALA A 33 -1.82 1.02 13.25
CA ALA A 33 -3.14 0.41 13.35
C ALA A 33 -3.74 0.61 14.76
N THR A 34 -4.31 1.78 15.02
CA THR A 34 -5.16 2.03 16.20
C THR A 34 -6.61 1.84 15.81
N GLU A 35 -7.26 0.77 16.27
CA GLU A 35 -8.71 0.48 16.15
C GLU A 35 -9.32 0.74 14.75
N GLY A 36 -9.19 -0.24 13.85
CA GLY A 36 -9.82 -0.23 12.52
C GLY A 36 -8.83 0.01 11.38
N ARG A 37 -9.32 -0.04 10.13
CA ARG A 37 -8.55 0.15 8.89
C ARG A 37 -8.41 1.61 8.52
N GLY A 38 -7.36 1.97 7.79
CA GLY A 38 -7.05 3.35 7.46
C GLY A 38 -6.58 4.19 8.65
N VAL A 39 -6.35 5.47 8.39
CA VAL A 39 -5.86 6.47 9.34
C VAL A 39 -6.80 7.67 9.38
N SER A 40 -6.82 8.39 10.50
CA SER A 40 -7.53 9.67 10.55
C SER A 40 -6.66 10.80 9.99
N ARG A 41 -7.29 11.84 9.46
CA ARG A 41 -6.59 13.07 9.02
C ARG A 41 -5.82 13.74 10.17
N GLU A 42 -6.40 13.72 11.37
CA GLU A 42 -5.73 14.21 12.60
C GLU A 42 -4.40 13.48 12.80
N LEU A 43 -4.39 12.14 12.68
CA LEU A 43 -3.19 11.34 12.85
C LEU A 43 -2.14 11.63 11.77
N VAL A 44 -2.55 11.80 10.51
CA VAL A 44 -1.63 12.19 9.42
C VAL A 44 -0.98 13.55 9.73
N GLY A 45 -1.76 14.52 10.22
CA GLY A 45 -1.24 15.82 10.66
C GLY A 45 -0.27 15.71 11.84
N GLU A 46 -0.60 14.91 12.86
CA GLU A 46 0.28 14.68 14.02
C GLU A 46 1.65 14.10 13.60
N TYR A 47 1.68 13.18 12.63
CA TYR A 47 2.94 12.66 12.09
C TYR A 47 3.69 13.70 11.26
N ALA A 48 3.00 14.49 10.45
CA ALA A 48 3.63 15.51 9.62
C ALA A 48 4.33 16.57 10.48
N ASP A 49 3.68 16.99 11.57
CA ASP A 49 4.28 17.87 12.58
C ASP A 49 5.52 17.24 13.24
N ALA A 50 5.46 15.94 13.55
CA ALA A 50 6.55 15.23 14.23
C ALA A 50 7.83 15.13 13.39
N VAL A 51 7.72 14.81 12.09
CA VAL A 51 8.88 14.75 11.18
C VAL A 51 9.17 16.07 10.46
N ARG A 52 8.42 17.14 10.77
CA ARG A 52 8.48 18.44 10.08
C ARG A 52 8.34 18.32 8.56
N TYR A 53 7.52 17.38 8.13
CA TYR A 53 7.15 17.22 6.73
C TYR A 53 6.05 18.22 6.40
N ASP A 54 6.27 19.06 5.38
CA ASP A 54 5.29 20.05 4.92
C ASP A 54 4.21 19.32 4.10
N VAL A 55 3.31 18.64 4.83
CA VAL A 55 2.22 17.88 4.22
C VAL A 55 1.13 18.84 3.75
N ASP A 56 0.78 18.76 2.48
CA ASP A 56 -0.37 19.47 1.94
C ASP A 56 -1.64 18.67 2.26
N LEU A 57 -2.25 18.96 3.42
CA LEU A 57 -3.51 18.31 3.83
C LEU A 57 -4.67 18.67 2.89
N ASP A 58 -4.63 19.82 2.21
CA ASP A 58 -5.65 20.15 1.21
C ASP A 58 -5.49 19.23 -0.01
N ALA A 59 -4.25 18.92 -0.43
CA ALA A 59 -3.98 17.95 -1.48
C ALA A 59 -4.38 16.51 -1.11
N LEU A 60 -4.36 16.15 0.18
CA LEU A 60 -4.90 14.88 0.68
C LEU A 60 -6.41 14.80 0.42
N ASP A 61 -7.14 15.87 0.75
CA ASP A 61 -8.58 15.95 0.52
C ASP A 61 -8.93 15.96 -0.97
N ASP A 62 -8.22 16.73 -1.78
CA ASP A 62 -8.41 16.79 -3.24
C ASP A 62 -8.19 15.43 -3.94
N ARG A 63 -7.37 14.56 -3.34
CA ARG A 63 -7.07 13.21 -3.86
C ARG A 63 -7.93 12.13 -3.23
N THR A 64 -8.75 12.45 -2.23
CA THR A 64 -9.65 11.50 -1.58
C THR A 64 -10.88 11.23 -2.44
N THR A 65 -11.30 9.97 -2.53
CA THR A 65 -12.49 9.53 -3.26
C THR A 65 -13.36 8.63 -2.39
N ASP A 66 -14.67 8.67 -2.67
CA ASP A 66 -15.71 7.79 -2.13
C ASP A 66 -15.90 6.50 -2.95
N SER A 67 -15.01 6.22 -3.90
CA SER A 67 -15.06 4.99 -4.71
C SER A 67 -14.73 3.76 -3.86
N ASP A 68 -15.56 2.73 -3.92
CA ASP A 68 -15.27 1.44 -3.28
C ASP A 68 -14.20 0.62 -4.03
N GLU A 69 -13.98 0.93 -5.30
CA GLU A 69 -13.06 0.22 -6.21
C GLU A 69 -11.75 1.00 -6.46
N TRP A 70 -10.71 0.27 -6.92
CA TRP A 70 -9.44 0.86 -7.35
C TRP A 70 -9.60 1.91 -8.47
N ARG A 71 -8.85 3.01 -8.37
CA ARG A 71 -8.84 4.15 -9.29
C ARG A 71 -7.41 4.60 -9.51
N GLU A 72 -7.08 4.91 -10.77
CA GLU A 72 -5.76 5.41 -11.12
C GLU A 72 -5.45 6.80 -10.52
N GLY A 73 -4.15 7.12 -10.44
CA GLY A 73 -3.67 8.46 -10.06
C GLY A 73 -3.40 8.65 -8.57
N GLY A 74 -3.09 7.57 -7.84
CA GLY A 74 -2.70 7.63 -6.42
C GLY A 74 -3.80 8.25 -5.56
N ARG A 75 -5.00 7.67 -5.60
CA ARG A 75 -6.13 8.15 -4.79
C ARG A 75 -6.01 7.68 -3.34
N PHE A 76 -6.60 8.47 -2.46
CA PHE A 76 -6.94 8.03 -1.11
C PHE A 76 -8.42 7.67 -1.08
N TYR A 77 -8.77 6.72 -0.23
CA TYR A 77 -10.10 6.16 -0.18
C TYR A 77 -10.75 6.46 1.15
N GLU A 78 -11.95 7.05 1.12
CA GLU A 78 -12.74 7.23 2.32
C GLU A 78 -13.22 5.87 2.83
N LEU A 79 -12.89 5.59 4.09
CA LEU A 79 -13.39 4.45 4.84
C LEU A 79 -14.45 4.92 5.84
N ARG A 80 -15.03 3.97 6.57
CA ARG A 80 -15.96 4.27 7.66
C ARG A 80 -15.31 5.17 8.72
N ASP A 81 -16.16 5.93 9.41
CA ASP A 81 -15.76 6.85 10.49
C ASP A 81 -14.81 7.99 10.04
N GLY A 82 -14.82 8.35 8.75
CA GLY A 82 -14.03 9.45 8.20
C GLY A 82 -12.54 9.17 8.11
N ARG A 83 -12.16 7.88 8.19
CA ARG A 83 -10.78 7.42 8.01
C ARG A 83 -10.46 7.35 6.52
N ILE A 84 -9.17 7.41 6.21
CA ILE A 84 -8.68 7.32 4.84
C ILE A 84 -7.66 6.20 4.73
N SER A 85 -7.59 5.60 3.54
CA SER A 85 -6.65 4.52 3.23
C SER A 85 -6.02 4.76 1.87
N VAL A 86 -4.80 4.25 1.66
CA VAL A 86 -4.17 4.23 0.33
C VAL A 86 -4.75 3.13 -0.58
N TYR A 87 -5.57 2.23 -0.03
CA TYR A 87 -6.25 1.14 -0.72
C TYR A 87 -7.79 1.23 -0.59
N PRO A 88 -8.53 0.77 -1.61
CA PRO A 88 -9.99 0.86 -1.65
C PRO A 88 -10.70 0.01 -0.56
N PRO A 89 -11.93 0.39 -0.17
CA PRO A 89 -12.77 -0.38 0.75
C PRO A 89 -12.95 -1.83 0.33
N ASP A 90 -13.16 -2.10 -0.96
CA ASP A 90 -13.39 -3.46 -1.46
C ASP A 90 -12.17 -4.37 -1.25
N TRP A 91 -10.95 -3.83 -1.34
CA TRP A 91 -9.72 -4.60 -1.05
C TRP A 91 -9.65 -4.95 0.41
N HIS A 92 -9.91 -3.97 1.27
CA HIS A 92 -9.99 -4.16 2.70
C HIS A 92 -11.01 -5.24 3.07
N GLU A 93 -12.22 -5.21 2.50
CA GLU A 93 -13.24 -6.23 2.76
C GLU A 93 -12.81 -7.60 2.22
N THR A 94 -12.32 -7.67 0.98
CA THR A 94 -11.98 -8.92 0.30
C THR A 94 -10.74 -9.61 0.87
N MET A 95 -9.64 -8.88 1.05
CA MET A 95 -8.35 -9.43 1.45
C MET A 95 -8.20 -9.61 2.96
N SER A 96 -9.11 -9.05 3.77
CA SER A 96 -8.99 -9.19 5.22
C SER A 96 -9.21 -10.59 5.78
N SER A 97 -9.76 -11.49 4.96
CA SER A 97 -9.90 -12.90 5.29
C SER A 97 -8.83 -13.76 4.61
N THR A 98 -7.89 -13.12 3.91
CA THR A 98 -6.80 -13.77 3.19
C THR A 98 -5.57 -13.85 4.08
N ASP A 99 -5.00 -15.04 4.18
CA ASP A 99 -3.74 -15.31 4.86
C ASP A 99 -2.63 -15.83 3.92
N ASP A 100 -2.91 -15.94 2.61
CA ASP A 100 -1.92 -16.29 1.58
C ASP A 100 -1.65 -15.09 0.65
N ILE A 101 -0.37 -14.71 0.54
CA ILE A 101 0.08 -13.63 -0.35
C ILE A 101 -0.27 -13.91 -1.82
N ARG A 102 -0.45 -15.17 -2.20
CA ARG A 102 -0.90 -15.56 -3.55
C ARG A 102 -2.23 -14.90 -3.91
N ASP A 103 -3.19 -14.92 -2.99
CA ASP A 103 -4.53 -14.37 -3.25
C ASP A 103 -4.45 -12.83 -3.36
N VAL A 104 -3.55 -12.20 -2.61
CA VAL A 104 -3.24 -10.76 -2.76
C VAL A 104 -2.75 -10.47 -4.19
N VAL A 105 -1.81 -11.26 -4.71
CA VAL A 105 -1.32 -11.12 -6.09
C VAL A 105 -2.43 -11.35 -7.11
N GLU A 106 -3.32 -12.31 -6.88
CA GLU A 106 -4.47 -12.58 -7.76
C GLU A 106 -5.43 -11.39 -7.84
N ILE A 107 -5.84 -10.85 -6.69
CA ILE A 107 -6.78 -9.74 -6.62
C ILE A 107 -6.19 -8.48 -7.28
N ILE A 108 -4.94 -8.12 -6.95
CA ILE A 108 -4.29 -6.94 -7.54
C ILE A 108 -4.23 -7.06 -9.08
N GLN A 109 -3.90 -8.25 -9.61
CA GLN A 109 -3.89 -8.48 -11.07
C GLN A 109 -5.27 -8.37 -11.71
N SER A 110 -6.31 -8.81 -11.01
CA SER A 110 -7.68 -8.77 -11.56
C SER A 110 -8.27 -7.37 -11.58
N GLU A 111 -7.95 -6.53 -10.59
CA GLU A 111 -8.62 -5.24 -10.39
C GLU A 111 -7.82 -4.04 -10.91
N VAL A 112 -6.49 -4.13 -10.96
CA VAL A 112 -5.64 -3.09 -11.54
C VAL A 112 -5.44 -3.36 -13.04
N THR A 113 -6.42 -2.92 -13.83
CA THR A 113 -6.46 -3.14 -15.29
C THR A 113 -5.82 -2.03 -16.13
N ALA A 114 -5.51 -0.88 -15.52
CA ALA A 114 -4.90 0.27 -16.20
C ALA A 114 -3.49 0.56 -15.66
N ALA A 115 -2.55 0.87 -16.56
CA ALA A 115 -1.18 1.22 -16.20
C ALA A 115 -1.15 2.53 -15.40
N GLU A 116 -0.61 2.49 -14.18
CA GLU A 116 -0.50 3.63 -13.26
C GLU A 116 0.62 4.61 -13.66
N GLY A 117 0.68 5.02 -14.93
CA GLY A 117 1.75 5.88 -15.45
C GLY A 117 3.15 5.27 -15.28
N ASP A 118 4.18 6.13 -15.25
CA ASP A 118 5.60 5.75 -15.09
C ASP A 118 5.98 5.42 -13.62
N MET A 119 4.99 5.13 -12.75
CA MET A 119 5.24 4.92 -11.31
C MET A 119 5.72 3.49 -11.01
N TRP A 120 6.59 3.38 -10.01
CA TRP A 120 7.18 2.14 -9.48
C TRP A 120 6.18 1.04 -9.10
N GLU A 121 4.90 1.38 -8.97
CA GLU A 121 3.81 0.50 -8.54
C GLU A 121 2.89 0.04 -9.69
N ALA A 122 3.17 0.42 -10.94
CA ALA A 122 2.28 0.13 -12.07
C ALA A 122 2.13 -1.37 -12.35
N VAL A 123 0.89 -1.85 -12.23
CA VAL A 123 0.49 -3.19 -12.66
C VAL A 123 0.30 -3.21 -14.18
N SER A 124 0.73 -4.29 -14.83
CA SER A 124 0.45 -4.50 -16.26
C SER A 124 0.13 -5.95 -16.57
N GLU A 125 -0.77 -6.18 -17.51
CA GLU A 125 -1.12 -7.54 -17.96
C GLU A 125 0.11 -8.33 -18.46
N GLN A 126 1.11 -7.63 -18.96
CA GLN A 126 2.30 -8.20 -19.59
C GLN A 126 3.40 -8.53 -18.59
N ARG A 127 3.53 -7.78 -17.49
CA ARG A 127 4.62 -7.94 -16.51
C ARG A 127 4.14 -8.31 -15.11
N GLY A 128 2.84 -8.30 -14.85
CA GLY A 128 2.25 -8.58 -13.56
C GLY A 128 2.30 -7.38 -12.61
N VAL A 129 2.42 -7.67 -11.32
CA VAL A 129 2.37 -6.71 -10.21
C VAL A 129 3.78 -6.49 -9.66
N PRO A 130 4.20 -5.25 -9.37
CA PRO A 130 5.45 -5.01 -8.67
C PRO A 130 5.49 -5.72 -7.30
N GLU A 131 6.57 -6.43 -7.02
CA GLU A 131 6.71 -7.23 -5.79
C GLU A 131 6.55 -6.35 -4.54
N GLU A 132 7.09 -5.13 -4.57
CA GLU A 132 6.95 -4.17 -3.48
C GLU A 132 5.48 -3.75 -3.23
N LYS A 133 4.67 -3.59 -4.28
CA LYS A 133 3.24 -3.30 -4.15
C LYS A 133 2.50 -4.46 -3.49
N VAL A 134 2.87 -5.70 -3.81
CA VAL A 134 2.30 -6.89 -3.19
C VAL A 134 2.59 -6.92 -1.69
N PHE A 135 3.82 -6.61 -1.29
CA PHE A 135 4.16 -6.50 0.14
C PHE A 135 3.37 -5.41 0.85
N HIS A 136 3.27 -4.22 0.25
CA HIS A 136 2.53 -3.11 0.83
C HIS A 136 1.04 -3.42 1.01
N VAL A 137 0.40 -4.00 0.00
CA VAL A 137 -1.00 -4.42 0.10
C VAL A 137 -1.17 -5.54 1.10
N GLY A 138 -0.28 -6.54 1.09
CA GLY A 138 -0.29 -7.65 2.04
C GLY A 138 -0.21 -7.17 3.48
N GLU A 139 0.68 -6.23 3.77
CA GLU A 139 0.87 -5.67 5.10
C GLU A 139 -0.33 -4.81 5.55
N VAL A 140 -0.77 -3.86 4.71
CA VAL A 140 -1.80 -2.89 5.07
C VAL A 140 -3.22 -3.47 5.05
N VAL A 141 -3.53 -4.30 4.05
CA VAL A 141 -4.90 -4.73 3.76
C VAL A 141 -5.16 -6.14 4.29
N ALA A 142 -4.22 -7.06 4.06
CA ALA A 142 -4.35 -8.46 4.48
C ALA A 142 -3.75 -8.73 5.88
N GLY A 143 -2.93 -7.82 6.43
CA GLY A 143 -2.25 -8.00 7.70
C GLY A 143 -1.19 -9.10 7.68
N ILE A 144 -0.64 -9.41 6.51
CA ILE A 144 0.41 -10.41 6.31
C ILE A 144 1.76 -9.75 6.62
N ASP A 145 2.54 -10.38 7.48
CA ASP A 145 3.89 -9.93 7.80
C ASP A 145 4.79 -9.95 6.55
N ARG A 146 5.67 -8.95 6.43
CA ARG A 146 6.51 -8.78 5.25
C ARG A 146 7.51 -9.93 5.05
N ASP A 147 8.04 -10.51 6.11
CA ASP A 147 8.96 -11.65 6.02
C ASP A 147 8.20 -12.92 5.64
N ASP A 148 7.01 -13.14 6.22
CA ASP A 148 6.12 -14.25 5.83
C ASP A 148 5.71 -14.15 4.36
N ALA A 149 5.33 -12.95 3.90
CA ALA A 149 5.01 -12.69 2.49
C ALA A 149 6.21 -12.97 1.57
N ARG A 150 7.43 -12.57 1.98
CA ARG A 150 8.65 -12.79 1.21
C ARG A 150 8.97 -14.29 1.07
N ASP A 151 8.90 -15.03 2.17
CA ASP A 151 9.14 -16.47 2.16
C ASP A 151 8.12 -17.17 1.28
N ARG A 152 6.85 -16.77 1.36
CA ARG A 152 5.79 -17.33 0.54
C ARG A 152 5.95 -17.03 -0.95
N ILE A 153 6.30 -15.80 -1.34
CA ILE A 153 6.60 -15.47 -2.75
C ILE A 153 7.77 -16.30 -3.28
N LYS A 154 8.78 -16.53 -2.46
CA LYS A 154 9.92 -17.39 -2.84
C LYS A 154 9.48 -18.83 -3.09
N GLU A 155 8.62 -19.40 -2.24
CA GLU A 155 8.06 -20.74 -2.46
C GLU A 155 7.26 -20.83 -3.77
N LEU A 156 6.40 -19.84 -4.04
CA LEU A 156 5.62 -19.78 -5.28
C LEU A 156 6.54 -19.73 -6.52
N ARG A 157 7.65 -18.99 -6.43
CA ARG A 157 8.69 -18.95 -7.48
C ARG A 157 9.35 -20.32 -7.66
N ASP A 158 9.76 -20.96 -6.58
CA ASP A 158 10.42 -22.27 -6.60
C ASP A 158 9.49 -23.38 -7.15
N ASN A 159 8.19 -23.25 -6.94
CA ASN A 159 7.15 -24.14 -7.47
C ASN A 159 6.76 -23.83 -8.92
N GLY A 160 7.22 -22.71 -9.49
CA GLY A 160 6.83 -22.25 -10.82
C GLY A 160 5.39 -21.76 -10.91
N GLU A 161 4.79 -21.32 -9.79
CA GLU A 161 3.45 -20.74 -9.71
C GLU A 161 3.45 -19.23 -10.00
N ILE A 162 4.63 -18.60 -9.96
CA ILE A 162 4.85 -17.20 -10.31
C ILE A 162 5.98 -17.10 -11.35
N GLU A 163 5.74 -16.29 -12.38
CA GLU A 163 6.75 -15.81 -13.31
C GLU A 163 7.29 -14.44 -12.85
N GLU A 164 8.61 -14.30 -12.80
CA GLU A 164 9.29 -13.06 -12.43
C GLU A 164 9.84 -12.35 -13.66
N PHE A 165 9.56 -11.06 -13.76
CA PHE A 165 10.12 -10.19 -14.79
C PHE A 165 11.09 -9.20 -14.15
N ALA A 166 12.34 -9.26 -14.60
CA ALA A 166 13.35 -8.32 -14.15
C ALA A 166 12.95 -6.88 -14.54
N SER A 167 12.88 -6.01 -13.54
CA SER A 167 12.76 -4.57 -13.72
C SER A 167 14.15 -3.93 -13.78
N GLN A 168 14.26 -2.78 -14.44
CA GLN A 168 15.51 -1.99 -14.45
C GLN A 168 15.80 -1.36 -13.07
N HIS A 169 14.77 -1.26 -12.25
CA HIS A 169 14.85 -0.89 -10.85
C HIS A 169 14.83 -2.15 -9.99
N ARG A 170 15.40 -2.13 -8.78
CA ARG A 170 15.51 -3.30 -7.88
C ARG A 170 14.17 -3.77 -7.30
N ASN A 171 13.09 -3.70 -8.08
CA ASN A 171 11.75 -4.10 -7.74
C ASN A 171 11.19 -4.91 -8.93
N PRO A 172 11.38 -6.24 -8.94
CA PRO A 172 10.87 -7.08 -10.01
C PRO A 172 9.33 -7.07 -10.00
N THR A 173 8.75 -7.41 -11.14
CA THR A 173 7.30 -7.63 -11.21
C THR A 173 7.02 -9.13 -11.26
N ILE A 174 5.95 -9.55 -10.60
CA ILE A 174 5.54 -10.94 -10.46
C ILE A 174 4.16 -11.16 -11.04
N LYS A 175 3.98 -12.31 -11.70
CA LYS A 175 2.72 -12.70 -12.32
C LYS A 175 2.38 -14.14 -11.97
N LEU A 176 1.12 -14.41 -11.62
CA LEU A 176 0.67 -15.80 -11.44
C LEU A 176 0.60 -16.52 -12.79
N THR A 177 1.07 -17.77 -12.83
CA THR A 177 1.11 -18.62 -14.03
C THR A 177 -0.17 -19.41 -14.26
#